data_AF-A0A2S3XUG7-F1
#
_entry.id   AF-A0A2S3XUG7-F1
#
_cell.length_a   1.000
_cell.length_b   1.000
_cell.length_c   1.000
_cell.angle_alpha   90.00
_cell.angle_beta   90.00
_cell.angle_gamma   90.00
#
_symmetry.space_group_name_H-M   'P 1'
#
loop_
_entity.id
_entity.type
_entity.pdbx_description
1 polymer ?
#
loop_
_entity_poly.entity_id
_entity_poly.type
_entity_poly.pdbx_seq_one_letter_code
_entity_poly.pdbx_strand_id
1 'polypeptide(L)'
;MAARNKARKRAFQILFEADQRGESVRSVLADWVRHSRTDDRQPPVGEFTMELVEGYAEYADRIDDLIVTYAVDWEIDRMPVVDRNIIRLGAYELIWMDETPDAVVIDEAVQLAKEFSTDDSPSFVNGLLARFKDLKPNLRREQ
;
A
#
# COMPACT_ATOMS: atom_id res chain seq x y z
N MET A 1 -8.74 -12.51 10.05
CA MET A 1 -7.42 -12.45 9.39
C MET A 1 -7.54 -12.61 7.87
N ALA A 2 -8.01 -13.76 7.33
CA ALA A 2 -8.11 -13.98 5.87
C ALA A 2 -8.86 -12.90 5.07
N ALA A 3 -9.94 -12.34 5.62
CA ALA A 3 -10.71 -11.27 4.96
C ALA A 3 -9.91 -9.95 4.81
N ARG A 4 -9.15 -9.55 5.85
CA ARG A 4 -8.29 -8.34 5.79
C ARG A 4 -7.10 -8.54 4.85
N ASN A 5 -6.48 -9.72 4.85
CA ASN A 5 -5.44 -10.06 3.88
C ASN A 5 -5.94 -9.95 2.42
N LYS A 6 -7.11 -10.54 2.11
CA LYS A 6 -7.72 -10.42 0.77
C LYS A 6 -8.03 -8.97 0.40
N ALA A 7 -8.46 -8.16 1.37
CA ALA A 7 -8.74 -6.75 1.14
C ALA A 7 -7.47 -5.92 0.86
N ARG A 8 -6.36 -6.15 1.59
CA ARG A 8 -5.05 -5.51 1.31
C ARG A 8 -4.53 -5.87 -0.07
N LYS A 9 -4.63 -7.15 -0.44
CA LYS A 9 -4.26 -7.62 -1.77
C LYS A 9 -5.02 -6.89 -2.87
N ARG A 10 -6.33 -6.68 -2.70
CA ARG A 10 -7.15 -5.92 -3.66
C ARG A 10 -6.79 -4.44 -3.68
N ALA A 11 -6.53 -3.83 -2.52
CA ALA A 11 -6.07 -2.44 -2.46
C ALA A 11 -4.74 -2.28 -3.22
N PHE A 12 -3.77 -3.17 -2.98
CA PHE A 12 -2.51 -3.22 -3.73
C PHE A 12 -2.74 -3.34 -5.24
N GLN A 13 -3.63 -4.23 -5.69
CA GLN A 13 -3.94 -4.38 -7.12
C GLN A 13 -4.50 -3.09 -7.74
N ILE A 14 -5.35 -2.37 -7.01
CA ILE A 14 -5.91 -1.08 -7.45
C ILE A 14 -4.81 -0.01 -7.57
N LEU A 15 -3.93 0.10 -6.56
CA LEU A 15 -2.78 1.01 -6.59
C LEU A 15 -1.84 0.68 -7.77
N PHE A 16 -1.53 -0.61 -7.96
CA PHE A 16 -0.70 -1.07 -9.06
C PHE A 16 -1.33 -0.75 -10.42
N GLU A 17 -2.62 -1.01 -10.60
CA GLU A 17 -3.34 -0.69 -11.84
C GLU A 17 -3.33 0.83 -12.11
N ALA A 18 -3.52 1.66 -11.09
CA ALA A 18 -3.46 3.12 -11.22
C ALA A 18 -2.09 3.60 -11.72
N ASP A 19 -1.01 3.06 -11.14
CA ASP A 19 0.37 3.31 -11.58
C ASP A 19 0.59 2.87 -13.04
N GLN A 20 0.08 1.70 -13.44
CA GLN A 20 0.22 1.20 -14.82
C GLN A 20 -0.56 2.04 -15.83
N ARG A 21 -1.75 2.54 -15.45
CA ARG A 21 -2.60 3.38 -16.29
C ARG A 21 -2.17 4.84 -16.33
N GLY A 22 -1.35 5.30 -15.37
CA GLY A 22 -1.04 6.71 -15.18
C GLY A 22 -2.28 7.52 -14.75
N GLU A 23 -3.18 6.88 -14.01
CA GLU A 23 -4.43 7.48 -13.53
C GLU A 23 -4.43 7.64 -12.01
N SER A 24 -5.36 8.45 -11.47
CA SER A 24 -5.53 8.55 -10.02
C SER A 24 -6.09 7.24 -9.45
N VAL A 25 -5.60 6.86 -8.27
CA VAL A 25 -6.05 5.64 -7.58
C VAL A 25 -7.56 5.66 -7.28
N ARG A 26 -8.14 6.84 -7.03
CA ARG A 26 -9.59 7.03 -6.85
C ARG A 26 -10.39 6.75 -8.11
N SER A 27 -9.86 7.11 -9.30
CA SER A 27 -10.48 6.79 -10.59
C SER A 27 -10.56 5.28 -10.78
N VAL A 28 -9.45 4.58 -10.56
CA VAL A 28 -9.38 3.12 -10.67
C VAL A 28 -10.25 2.43 -9.63
N LEU A 29 -10.31 2.93 -8.38
CA LEU A 29 -11.24 2.42 -7.38
C LEU A 29 -12.70 2.56 -7.84
N ALA A 30 -13.09 3.70 -8.38
CA ALA A 30 -14.43 3.93 -8.90
C ALA A 30 -14.76 2.98 -10.06
N ASP A 31 -13.79 2.69 -10.93
CA ASP A 31 -13.93 1.68 -11.98
C ASP A 31 -14.17 0.28 -11.40
N TRP A 32 -13.37 -0.14 -10.42
CA TRP A 32 -13.53 -1.44 -9.75
C TRP A 32 -14.90 -1.57 -9.08
N VAL A 33 -15.36 -0.53 -8.38
CA VAL A 33 -16.69 -0.49 -7.76
C VAL A 33 -17.78 -0.59 -8.83
N ARG A 34 -17.69 0.18 -9.92
CA ARG A 34 -18.65 0.14 -11.02
C ARG A 34 -18.70 -1.25 -11.66
N HIS A 35 -17.55 -1.82 -12.02
CA HIS A 35 -17.48 -3.15 -12.64
C HIS A 35 -18.05 -4.24 -11.74
N SER A 36 -17.81 -4.17 -10.42
CA SER A 36 -18.39 -5.14 -9.46
C SER A 36 -19.92 -5.08 -9.35
N ARG A 37 -20.55 -3.98 -9.80
CA ARG A 37 -22.02 -3.83 -9.83
C ARG A 37 -22.63 -4.24 -11.17
N THR A 38 -21.83 -4.32 -12.23
CA THR A 38 -22.28 -4.57 -13.60
C THR A 38 -21.85 -5.91 -14.18
N ASP A 39 -20.85 -6.56 -13.58
CA ASP A 39 -20.35 -7.89 -13.97
C ASP A 39 -20.36 -8.82 -12.75
N ASP A 40 -21.28 -9.80 -12.73
CA ASP A 40 -21.45 -10.74 -11.61
C ASP A 40 -20.22 -11.64 -11.35
N ARG A 41 -19.25 -11.66 -12.28
CA ARG A 41 -17.98 -12.40 -12.11
C ARG A 41 -16.96 -11.60 -11.29
N GLN A 42 -17.18 -10.29 -11.12
CA GLN A 42 -16.31 -9.41 -10.35
C GLN A 42 -16.81 -9.36 -8.90
N PRO A 43 -16.05 -9.86 -7.92
CA PRO A 43 -16.50 -9.82 -6.54
C PRO A 43 -16.61 -8.36 -6.05
N PRO A 44 -17.56 -8.03 -5.15
CA PRO A 44 -17.69 -6.68 -4.60
C PRO A 44 -16.38 -6.17 -4.00
N VAL A 45 -16.11 -4.86 -4.16
CA VAL A 45 -15.02 -4.20 -3.43
C VAL A 45 -15.49 -4.02 -1.98
N GLY A 46 -14.77 -4.62 -1.03
CA GLY A 46 -15.13 -4.55 0.38
C GLY A 46 -14.79 -3.20 1.01
N GLU A 47 -15.47 -2.85 2.10
CA GLU A 47 -15.28 -1.58 2.82
C GLU A 47 -13.82 -1.34 3.22
N PHE A 48 -13.15 -2.33 3.81
CA PHE A 48 -11.75 -2.19 4.19
C PHE A 48 -10.81 -1.98 2.99
N THR A 49 -11.15 -2.48 1.79
CA THR A 49 -10.38 -2.18 0.57
C THR A 49 -10.56 -0.72 0.16
N MET A 50 -11.80 -0.22 0.21
CA MET A 50 -12.10 1.18 -0.12
C MET A 50 -11.42 2.12 0.87
N GLU A 51 -11.49 1.83 2.17
CA GLU A 51 -10.84 2.60 3.24
C GLU A 51 -9.33 2.72 3.03
N LEU A 52 -8.66 1.59 2.77
CA LEU A 52 -7.22 1.58 2.50
C LEU A 52 -6.84 2.43 1.28
N VAL A 53 -7.61 2.32 0.19
CA VAL A 53 -7.31 3.04 -1.05
C VAL A 53 -7.59 4.54 -0.92
N GLU A 54 -8.73 4.90 -0.33
CA GLU A 54 -9.12 6.31 -0.14
C GLU A 54 -8.20 7.02 0.86
N GLY A 55 -7.83 6.33 1.93
CA GLY A 55 -6.90 6.84 2.91
C GLY A 55 -5.49 6.99 2.35
N TYR A 56 -4.98 6.01 1.59
CA TYR A 56 -3.74 6.19 0.84
C TYR A 56 -3.81 7.41 -0.08
N ALA A 57 -4.92 7.58 -0.81
CA ALA A 57 -5.09 8.70 -1.74
C ALA A 57 -5.05 10.08 -1.06
N GLU A 58 -5.43 10.16 0.22
CA GLU A 58 -5.33 11.39 1.02
C GLU A 58 -3.89 11.76 1.36
N TYR A 59 -3.02 10.76 1.56
CA TYR A 59 -1.63 10.95 2.00
C TYR A 59 -0.59 10.62 0.93
N ALA A 60 -1.00 10.42 -0.33
CA ALA A 60 -0.14 9.87 -1.39
C ALA A 60 1.16 10.67 -1.59
N ASP A 61 1.07 12.00 -1.73
CA ASP A 61 2.23 12.87 -1.92
C ASP A 61 3.20 12.78 -0.73
N ARG A 62 2.65 12.81 0.50
CA ARG A 62 3.44 12.70 1.71
C ARG A 62 4.12 11.33 1.82
N ILE A 63 3.43 10.26 1.48
CA ILE A 63 3.99 8.90 1.49
C ILE A 63 5.12 8.79 0.48
N ASP A 64 4.94 9.33 -0.73
CA ASP A 64 5.98 9.32 -1.76
C ASP A 64 7.21 10.12 -1.32
N ASP A 65 7.03 11.28 -0.69
CA ASP A 65 8.14 12.05 -0.09
C ASP A 65 8.89 11.27 1.00
N LEU A 66 8.15 10.55 1.87
CA LEU A 66 8.76 9.71 2.91
C LEU A 66 9.56 8.56 2.30
N ILE A 67 9.05 7.92 1.25
CA ILE A 67 9.77 6.87 0.53
C ILE A 67 11.06 7.43 -0.06
N VAL A 68 11.01 8.57 -0.76
CA VAL A 68 12.20 9.22 -1.33
C VAL A 68 13.21 9.60 -0.24
N THR A 69 12.74 10.14 0.89
CA THR A 69 13.59 10.64 1.99
C THR A 69 14.31 9.52 2.74
N TYR A 70 13.68 8.35 2.90
CA TYR A 70 14.19 7.30 3.77
C TYR A 70 14.66 6.03 3.05
N ALA A 71 14.40 5.92 1.75
CA ALA A 71 14.95 4.86 0.91
C ALA A 71 16.32 5.22 0.28
N VAL A 72 16.99 6.28 0.77
CA VAL A 72 18.22 6.88 0.20
C VAL A 72 19.42 5.92 0.04
N ASP A 73 19.47 4.82 0.79
CA ASP A 73 20.52 3.79 0.66
C ASP A 73 20.15 2.64 -0.30
N TRP A 74 18.94 2.66 -0.86
CA TRP A 74 18.48 1.71 -1.86
C TRP A 74 18.44 2.41 -3.22
N GLU A 75 18.79 1.70 -4.29
CA GLU A 75 18.65 2.26 -5.65
C GLU A 75 17.14 2.47 -5.95
N ILE A 76 16.60 3.62 -5.52
CA ILE A 76 15.20 4.02 -5.74
C ILE A 76 14.86 3.98 -7.22
N ASP A 77 15.84 4.30 -8.08
CA ASP A 77 15.75 4.21 -9.54
C ASP A 77 15.49 2.78 -10.08
N ARG A 78 15.61 1.75 -9.24
CA ARG A 78 15.29 0.36 -9.59
C ARG A 78 14.14 -0.24 -8.80
N MET A 79 13.44 0.53 -7.95
CA MET A 79 12.35 -0.02 -7.14
C MET A 79 11.26 -0.59 -8.05
N PRO A 80 10.99 -1.91 -8.00
CA PRO A 80 9.91 -2.50 -8.77
C PRO A 80 8.60 -1.79 -8.45
N VAL A 81 7.77 -1.57 -9.48
CA VAL A 81 6.45 -0.92 -9.31
C VAL A 81 5.61 -1.68 -8.27
N VAL A 82 5.77 -3.00 -8.19
CA VAL A 82 5.16 -3.85 -7.17
C VAL A 82 5.59 -3.43 -5.77
N ASP A 83 6.90 -3.39 -5.49
CA ASP A 83 7.44 -3.04 -4.18
C ASP A 83 7.01 -1.65 -3.74
N ARG A 84 7.09 -0.68 -4.67
CA ARG A 84 6.65 0.69 -4.42
C ARG A 84 5.20 0.74 -3.97
N ASN A 85 4.29 0.04 -4.64
CA ASN A 85 2.87 0.04 -4.28
C ASN A 85 2.58 -0.73 -2.98
N ILE A 86 3.35 -1.77 -2.68
CA ILE A 86 3.28 -2.47 -1.38
C ILE A 86 3.71 -1.53 -0.25
N ILE A 87 4.83 -0.82 -0.42
CA ILE A 87 5.34 0.14 0.56
C ILE A 87 4.37 1.30 0.74
N ARG A 88 3.82 1.85 -0.35
CA ARG A 88 2.83 2.94 -0.29
C ARG A 88 1.61 2.57 0.56
N LEU A 89 1.03 1.40 0.28
CA LEU A 89 -0.12 0.89 1.03
C LEU A 89 0.25 0.61 2.50
N GLY A 90 1.38 -0.07 2.73
CA GLY A 90 1.85 -0.41 4.06
C GLY A 90 2.22 0.83 4.89
N ALA A 91 2.78 1.86 4.28
CA ALA A 91 3.10 3.12 4.93
C ALA A 91 1.84 3.87 5.36
N TYR A 92 0.81 3.93 4.49
CA TYR A 92 -0.48 4.48 4.87
C TYR A 92 -1.05 3.78 6.10
N GLU A 93 -1.20 2.46 6.03
CA GLU A 93 -1.79 1.67 7.10
C GLU A 93 -0.97 1.79 8.40
N LEU A 94 0.35 1.73 8.31
CA LEU A 94 1.25 1.81 9.46
C LEU A 94 1.19 3.19 10.13
N ILE A 95 1.21 4.27 9.36
CA ILE A 95 1.36 5.62 9.89
C ILE A 95 0.01 6.25 10.23
N TRP A 96 -1.11 5.88 9.61
CA TRP A 96 -2.40 6.54 9.85
C TRP A 96 -3.53 5.62 10.33
N MET A 97 -3.41 4.29 10.27
CA MET A 97 -4.42 3.37 10.81
C MET A 97 -4.01 2.73 12.15
N ASP A 98 -4.30 3.41 13.26
CA ASP A 98 -3.94 2.95 14.61
C ASP A 98 -4.67 1.69 15.10
N GLU A 99 -5.76 1.30 14.43
CA GLU A 99 -6.51 0.10 14.80
C GLU A 99 -5.79 -1.22 14.45
N THR A 100 -4.82 -1.17 13.52
CA THR A 100 -4.07 -2.36 13.09
C THR A 100 -2.69 -2.33 13.77
N PRO A 101 -2.30 -3.40 14.50
CA PRO A 101 -0.98 -3.44 15.12
C PRO A 101 0.13 -3.31 14.08
N ASP A 102 1.12 -2.45 14.33
CA ASP A 102 2.22 -2.18 13.41
C ASP A 102 2.90 -3.46 12.88
N ALA A 103 3.09 -4.46 13.75
CA ALA A 103 3.71 -5.74 13.36
C ALA A 103 2.87 -6.53 12.35
N VAL A 104 1.54 -6.43 12.43
CA VAL A 104 0.62 -7.07 11.47
C VAL A 104 0.69 -6.37 10.12
N VAL A 105 0.74 -5.03 10.10
CA VAL A 105 0.89 -4.26 8.86
C VAL A 105 2.17 -4.65 8.12
N ILE A 106 3.29 -4.71 8.85
CA ILE A 106 4.59 -5.08 8.28
C ILE A 106 4.59 -6.52 7.77
N ASP A 107 4.08 -7.49 8.55
CA ASP A 107 4.03 -8.89 8.10
C ASP A 107 3.19 -9.04 6.82
N GLU A 108 2.02 -8.40 6.76
CA GLU A 108 1.13 -8.47 5.58
C GLU A 108 1.77 -7.85 4.33
N ALA A 109 2.49 -6.72 4.48
CA ALA A 109 3.25 -6.13 3.38
C ALA A 109 4.39 -7.06 2.90
N VAL A 110 5.08 -7.71 3.83
CA VAL A 110 6.13 -8.71 3.51
C VAL A 110 5.54 -9.92 2.80
N GLN A 111 4.36 -10.40 3.19
CA GLN A 111 3.68 -11.50 2.49
C GLN A 111 3.28 -11.10 1.06
N LEU A 112 2.79 -9.87 0.85
CA LEU A 112 2.52 -9.37 -0.50
C LEU A 112 3.79 -9.32 -1.35
N ALA A 113 4.92 -8.90 -0.78
CA ALA A 113 6.19 -8.86 -1.49
C ALA A 113 6.67 -10.26 -1.91
N LYS A 114 6.52 -11.26 -1.03
CA LYS A 114 6.81 -12.67 -1.35
C LYS A 114 5.92 -13.23 -2.44
N GLU A 115 4.66 -12.80 -2.49
CA GLU A 115 3.70 -13.30 -3.48
C GLU A 115 3.89 -12.64 -4.86
N PHE A 116 4.20 -11.35 -4.90
CA PHE A 116 4.11 -10.55 -6.12
C PHE A 116 5.44 -10.03 -6.69
N SER A 117 6.55 -10.16 -5.96
CA SER A 117 7.82 -9.53 -6.30
C SER A 117 9.00 -10.51 -6.31
N THR A 118 10.23 -10.02 -6.20
CA THR A 118 11.45 -10.84 -6.25
C THR A 118 11.86 -11.36 -4.86
N ASP A 119 12.84 -12.27 -4.82
CA ASP A 119 13.33 -12.87 -3.58
C ASP A 119 13.94 -11.84 -2.59
N ASP A 120 14.43 -10.70 -3.09
CA ASP A 120 15.03 -9.64 -2.28
C ASP A 120 13.98 -8.67 -1.69
N SER A 121 12.82 -8.54 -2.34
CA SER A 121 11.76 -7.59 -1.97
C SER A 121 11.20 -7.74 -0.55
N PRO A 122 10.99 -8.95 0.01
CA PRO A 122 10.49 -9.11 1.38
C PRO A 122 11.38 -8.45 2.43
N SER A 123 12.70 -8.59 2.27
CA SER A 123 13.68 -7.98 3.20
C SER A 123 13.67 -6.47 3.08
N PHE A 124 13.60 -5.96 1.84
CA PHE A 124 13.52 -4.54 1.56
C PHE A 124 12.28 -3.89 2.19
N VAL A 125 11.10 -4.42 1.88
CA VAL A 125 9.81 -3.91 2.37
C VAL A 125 9.78 -3.93 3.90
N ASN A 126 10.26 -5.01 4.52
CA ASN A 126 10.38 -5.10 5.98
C ASN A 126 11.27 -4.00 6.55
N GLY A 127 12.47 -3.81 5.99
CA GLY A 127 13.43 -2.82 6.47
C GLY A 127 12.91 -1.39 6.40
N LEU A 128 12.29 -1.00 5.28
CA LEU A 128 11.77 0.35 5.11
C LEU A 128 10.54 0.63 5.98
N LEU A 129 9.60 -0.31 6.07
CA LEU A 129 8.43 -0.14 6.95
C LEU A 129 8.82 -0.17 8.44
N ALA A 130 9.82 -0.97 8.83
CA ALA A 130 10.37 -0.91 10.19
C ALA A 130 10.97 0.46 10.50
N ARG A 131 11.69 1.07 9.54
CA ARG A 131 12.20 2.44 9.69
C ARG A 131 11.06 3.46 9.85
N PHE A 132 9.97 3.34 9.06
CA PHE A 132 8.80 4.20 9.23
C PHE A 132 8.13 4.02 10.59
N LYS A 133 8.04 2.79 11.09
CA LYS A 133 7.50 2.50 12.42
C LYS A 133 8.27 3.24 13.52
N ASP A 134 9.59 3.21 13.47
CA ASP A 134 10.44 3.89 14.47
C ASP A 134 10.28 5.41 14.40
N LEU A 135 10.05 5.95 13.19
CA LEU A 135 9.85 7.38 12.95
C LEU A 135 8.40 7.85 13.16
N LYS A 136 7.42 6.94 13.18
CA LYS A 136 5.97 7.20 13.31
C LYS A 136 5.61 8.29 14.33
N PRO A 137 6.22 8.37 15.54
CA PRO A 137 5.92 9.43 16.50
C PRO A 137 6.26 10.86 16.04
N ASN A 138 7.14 11.02 15.06
CA ASN A 138 7.55 12.29 14.48
C ASN A 138 6.86 12.57 13.15
N LEU A 139 6.60 11.53 12.33
CA LEU A 139 6.02 11.69 10.99
C LEU A 139 4.64 12.35 10.98
N ARG A 140 3.85 12.15 12.04
CA ARG A 140 2.53 12.77 12.21
C ARG A 140 2.56 14.24 12.63
N ARG A 141 3.69 14.73 13.16
CA ARG A 141 3.81 16.10 13.70
C ARG A 141 4.15 17.16 12.65
N GLU A 142 4.54 16.74 11.46
CA GLU A 142 4.88 17.64 10.34
C GLU A 142 3.67 17.95 9.44
N GLN A 143 2.44 17.75 9.95
CA GLN A 143 1.18 18.13 9.28
C GLN A 143 0.68 19.49 9.78
#